data_AF-A0A7V9S1V4-F1
#
_entry.id   AF-A0A7V9S1V4-F1
#
_cell.length_a   1.000
_cell.length_b   1.000
_cell.length_c   1.000
_cell.angle_alpha   90.00
_cell.angle_beta   90.00
_cell.angle_gamma   90.00
#
_symmetry.space_group_name_H-M   'P 1'
#
loop_
_entity.id
_entity.type
_entity.pdbx_description
1 polymer ?
#
loop_
_entity_poly.entity_id
_entity_poly.type
_entity_poly.pdbx_seq_one_letter_code
_entity_poly.pdbx_strand_id
1 'polypeptide(L)'
;MQTARGLRHDAPAPTARADLERLGFAGFRGCTFETILRRYDLADPVLWRIACIVPEADLEDEQDDSPEAPGFDLILRALSISRDDDTVLAMTAPIFDAVYEHMRRAVLSGRSPA
;
A
#
# COMPACT_ATOMS: atom_id res chain seq x y z
N MET A 1 -2.22 53.48 -2.70
CA MET A 1 -2.07 52.58 -1.54
C MET A 1 -1.99 51.15 -2.06
N GLN A 2 -0.77 50.63 -2.14
CA GLN A 2 -0.46 49.30 -2.69
C GLN A 2 -0.17 48.38 -1.51
N THR A 3 -1.07 47.43 -1.22
CA THR A 3 -0.84 46.40 -0.21
C THR A 3 -0.50 45.10 -0.89
N ALA A 4 0.79 44.76 -0.85
CA ALA A 4 1.27 43.40 -1.07
C ALA A 4 0.78 42.50 0.07
N ARG A 5 0.18 41.36 -0.26
CA ARG A 5 0.07 40.23 0.68
C ARG A 5 0.13 38.91 -0.06
N GLY A 6 1.38 38.43 -0.17
CA GLY A 6 1.78 37.03 0.00
C GLY A 6 1.07 35.99 -0.83
N LEU A 7 1.81 35.46 -1.82
CA LEU A 7 1.62 34.12 -2.35
C LEU A 7 1.41 33.14 -1.18
N ARG A 8 0.23 32.54 -1.09
CA ARG A 8 0.10 31.21 -0.49
C ARG A 8 0.51 30.24 -1.60
N HIS A 9 1.73 29.75 -1.50
CA HIS A 9 2.18 28.61 -2.27
C HIS A 9 1.40 27.41 -1.74
N ASP A 10 0.24 27.12 -2.34
CA ASP A 10 -0.33 25.78 -2.30
C ASP A 10 0.63 24.89 -3.09
N ALA A 11 1.67 24.42 -2.40
CA ALA A 11 2.42 23.29 -2.88
C ALA A 11 1.45 22.09 -2.81
N PRO A 12 1.24 21.34 -3.91
CA PRO A 12 0.46 20.12 -3.84
C PRO A 12 1.09 19.22 -2.76
N ALA A 13 0.25 18.56 -1.96
CA ALA A 13 0.74 17.54 -1.03
C ALA A 13 1.68 16.61 -1.78
N PRO A 14 2.86 16.25 -1.21
CA PRO A 14 3.78 15.36 -1.87
C PRO A 14 3.01 14.10 -2.27
N THR A 15 3.07 13.77 -3.55
CA THR A 15 2.47 12.52 -4.02
C THR A 15 3.31 11.39 -3.47
N ALA A 16 2.69 10.23 -3.19
CA ALA A 16 3.41 9.04 -2.76
C ALA A 16 4.65 8.77 -3.63
N ARG A 17 4.55 9.05 -4.94
CA ARG A 17 5.66 8.95 -5.90
C ARG A 17 6.86 9.86 -5.59
N ALA A 18 6.64 11.11 -5.20
CA ALA A 18 7.73 12.03 -4.85
C ALA A 18 8.46 11.61 -3.56
N ASP A 19 7.72 11.07 -2.58
CA ASP A 19 8.33 10.54 -1.36
C ASP A 19 9.10 9.25 -1.62
N LEU A 20 8.61 8.39 -2.50
CA LEU A 20 9.34 7.20 -2.95
C LEU A 20 10.63 7.55 -3.68
N GLU A 21 10.65 8.60 -4.50
CA GLU A 21 11.87 9.08 -5.13
C GLU A 21 12.90 9.55 -4.09
N ARG A 22 12.47 10.30 -3.07
CA ARG A 22 13.33 10.77 -1.98
C ARG A 22 13.88 9.62 -1.13
N LEU A 23 13.13 8.54 -0.97
CA LEU A 23 13.54 7.35 -0.24
C LEU A 23 14.42 6.40 -1.08
N GLY A 24 14.70 6.74 -2.34
CA GLY A 24 15.53 5.94 -3.24
C GLY A 24 14.80 4.75 -3.86
N PHE A 25 13.48 4.81 -3.94
CA PHE A 25 12.62 3.82 -4.59
C PHE A 25 12.23 4.22 -6.03
N ALA A 26 12.79 5.31 -6.56
CA ALA A 26 12.61 5.75 -7.94
C ALA A 26 13.06 4.67 -8.96
N GLY A 27 12.18 4.28 -9.88
CA GLY A 27 12.52 3.39 -11.01
C GLY A 27 12.16 1.91 -10.83
N PHE A 28 11.53 1.54 -9.72
CA PHE A 28 11.03 0.18 -9.50
C PHE A 28 9.64 -0.02 -10.12
N ARG A 29 9.42 -1.17 -10.78
CA ARG A 29 8.17 -1.51 -11.48
C ARG A 29 7.15 -2.28 -10.62
N GLY A 30 7.35 -2.33 -9.31
CA GLY A 30 6.49 -3.01 -8.34
C GLY A 30 5.92 -2.05 -7.30
N CYS A 31 4.97 -2.52 -6.48
CA CYS A 31 4.39 -1.69 -5.43
C CYS A 31 5.44 -1.28 -4.37
N THR A 32 5.21 -0.17 -3.67
CA THR A 32 6.10 0.29 -2.58
C THR A 32 6.43 -0.82 -1.59
N PHE A 33 5.44 -1.64 -1.28
CA PHE A 33 5.59 -2.72 -0.32
C PHE A 33 6.56 -3.81 -0.82
N GLU A 34 6.42 -4.28 -2.06
CA GLU A 34 7.37 -5.20 -2.69
C GLU A 34 8.81 -4.63 -2.69
N THR A 35 8.92 -3.33 -2.95
CA THR A 35 10.22 -2.65 -2.94
C THR A 35 10.86 -2.66 -1.56
N ILE A 36 10.07 -2.44 -0.50
CA ILE A 36 10.52 -2.54 0.90
C ILE A 36 10.98 -3.98 1.20
N LEU A 37 10.21 -5.00 0.80
CA LEU A 37 10.59 -6.39 1.03
C LEU A 37 11.94 -6.73 0.39
N ARG A 38 12.17 -6.32 -0.86
CA ARG A 38 13.46 -6.52 -1.56
C ARG A 38 14.60 -5.76 -0.90
N ARG A 39 14.38 -4.49 -0.52
CA ARG A 39 15.43 -3.63 0.05
C ARG A 39 15.93 -4.13 1.40
N TYR A 40 15.05 -4.71 2.21
CA TYR A 40 15.38 -5.21 3.55
C TYR A 40 15.57 -6.73 3.62
N ASP A 41 15.67 -7.42 2.47
CA ASP A 41 15.87 -8.87 2.36
C ASP A 41 14.85 -9.69 3.19
N LEU A 42 13.59 -9.24 3.19
CA LEU A 42 12.51 -9.90 3.90
C LEU A 42 11.97 -11.07 3.05
N ALA A 43 12.41 -12.28 3.38
CA ALA A 43 12.10 -13.51 2.65
C ALA A 43 10.86 -14.27 3.15
N ASP A 44 10.04 -13.67 4.02
CA ASP A 44 8.82 -14.32 4.53
C ASP A 44 7.81 -14.53 3.39
N PRO A 45 7.46 -15.78 3.03
CA PRO A 45 6.55 -16.06 1.92
C PRO A 45 5.14 -15.49 2.14
N VAL A 46 4.73 -15.26 3.40
CA VAL A 46 3.44 -14.63 3.71
C VAL A 46 3.47 -13.15 3.34
N LEU A 47 4.56 -12.44 3.63
CA LEU A 47 4.72 -11.04 3.24
C LEU A 47 4.75 -10.89 1.72
N TRP A 48 5.38 -11.82 1.01
CA TRP A 48 5.36 -11.86 -0.46
C TRP A 48 3.96 -12.13 -1.02
N ARG A 49 3.16 -12.99 -0.37
CA ARG A 49 1.76 -13.21 -0.74
C ARG A 49 0.90 -11.97 -0.54
N ILE A 50 1.11 -11.22 0.56
CA ILE A 50 0.45 -9.94 0.81
C ILE A 50 0.86 -8.90 -0.23
N ALA A 51 2.13 -8.88 -0.65
CA ALA A 51 2.60 -7.96 -1.69
C ALA A 51 1.90 -8.18 -3.04
N CYS A 52 1.47 -9.40 -3.33
CA CYS A 52 0.66 -9.71 -4.51
C CYS A 52 -0.77 -9.20 -4.43
N ILE A 53 -1.35 -9.00 -3.23
CA ILE A 53 -2.76 -8.62 -3.00
C ILE A 53 -2.97 -7.09 -2.97
N VAL A 54 -1.90 -6.34 -2.75
CA VAL A 54 -1.90 -4.86 -2.64
C VAL A 54 -1.82 -4.09 -3.99
N PRO A 55 -1.81 -4.68 -5.21
CA PRO A 55 -1.56 -3.88 -6.41
C PRO A 55 -2.86 -3.35 -7.02
N GLU A 56 -3.30 -2.15 -6.64
CA GLU A 56 -4.11 -1.33 -7.58
C GLU A 56 -4.03 0.17 -7.30
N ALA A 57 -2.83 0.74 -7.42
CA ALA A 57 -2.65 2.19 -7.49
C ALA A 57 -1.89 2.68 -8.73
N ASP A 58 -1.15 1.83 -9.45
CA ASP A 58 -0.28 2.29 -10.56
C ASP A 58 -0.11 1.29 -11.73
N LEU A 59 -0.84 0.16 -11.79
CA LEU A 59 -0.71 -0.85 -12.85
C LEU A 59 -2.09 -1.26 -13.38
N GLU A 60 -2.37 -0.95 -14.65
CA GLU A 60 -3.54 -1.43 -15.43
C GLU A 60 -3.39 -2.91 -15.85
N ASP A 61 -2.61 -3.72 -15.13
CA ASP A 61 -2.41 -5.13 -15.49
C ASP A 61 -3.37 -6.02 -14.68
N GLU A 62 -4.45 -6.44 -15.34
CA GLU A 62 -5.48 -7.41 -14.91
C GLU A 62 -4.87 -8.81 -14.71
N GLN A 63 -3.98 -8.99 -13.74
CA GLN A 63 -3.28 -10.27 -13.54
C GLN A 63 -3.25 -10.79 -12.09
N ASP A 64 -4.04 -10.22 -11.18
CA ASP A 64 -4.16 -10.80 -9.84
C ASP A 64 -5.31 -11.82 -9.78
N ASP A 65 -4.95 -13.11 -9.84
CA ASP A 65 -5.85 -14.27 -9.70
C ASP A 65 -6.33 -14.48 -8.25
N SER A 66 -6.04 -13.56 -7.31
CA SER A 66 -6.51 -13.66 -5.92
C SER A 66 -7.92 -13.05 -5.76
N PRO A 67 -8.97 -13.84 -5.48
CA PRO A 67 -10.33 -13.32 -5.32
C PRO A 67 -10.48 -12.33 -4.16
N GLU A 68 -9.55 -12.32 -3.22
CA GLU A 68 -9.53 -11.43 -2.05
C GLU A 68 -9.01 -10.01 -2.36
N ALA A 69 -8.19 -9.87 -3.41
CA ALA A 69 -7.50 -8.61 -3.71
C ALA A 69 -8.44 -7.44 -4.06
N PRO A 70 -9.48 -7.60 -4.90
CA PRO A 70 -10.39 -6.49 -5.22
C PRO A 70 -11.17 -5.98 -4.01
N GLY A 71 -11.56 -6.88 -3.10
CA GLY A 71 -12.27 -6.51 -1.87
C GLY A 71 -11.39 -5.76 -0.89
N PHE A 72 -10.13 -6.18 -0.77
CA PHE A 72 -9.14 -5.52 0.08
C PHE A 72 -8.76 -4.13 -0.45
N ASP A 73 -8.50 -4.00 -1.76
CA ASP A 73 -8.22 -2.71 -2.39
C ASP A 73 -9.36 -1.71 -2.18
N LEU A 74 -10.60 -2.13 -2.44
CA LEU A 74 -11.77 -1.27 -2.28
C LEU A 74 -11.86 -0.69 -0.86
N ILE A 75 -11.62 -1.51 0.17
CA ILE A 75 -11.65 -1.08 1.57
C ILE A 75 -10.56 -0.05 1.84
N LEU A 76 -9.32 -0.32 1.42
CA LEU A 76 -8.19 0.58 1.63
C LEU A 76 -8.38 1.93 0.91
N ARG A 77 -8.84 1.88 -0.35
CA ARG A 77 -9.11 3.07 -1.17
C ARG A 77 -10.26 3.90 -0.59
N ALA A 78 -11.34 3.26 -0.13
CA ALA A 78 -12.45 3.95 0.53
C ALA A 78 -12.02 4.63 1.84
N LEU A 79 -11.15 3.97 2.64
CA LEU A 79 -10.59 4.56 3.86
C LEU A 79 -9.71 5.77 3.53
N SER A 80 -8.84 5.66 2.53
CA SER A 80 -7.95 6.75 2.11
C SER A 80 -8.69 8.00 1.60
N ILE A 81 -9.89 7.85 1.05
CA ILE A 81 -10.71 8.99 0.60
C ILE A 81 -11.49 9.62 1.77
N SER A 82 -11.89 8.82 2.76
CA SER A 82 -12.83 9.24 3.80
C SER A 82 -12.18 9.66 5.12
N ARG A 83 -10.91 9.37 5.32
CA ARG A 83 -10.18 9.58 6.59
C ARG A 83 -8.82 10.24 6.35
N ASP A 84 -8.29 10.87 7.39
CA ASP A 84 -6.90 11.33 7.44
C ASP A 84 -5.92 10.15 7.61
N ASP A 85 -4.66 10.39 7.25
CA ASP A 85 -3.61 9.37 7.21
C ASP A 85 -3.41 8.65 8.55
N ASP A 86 -3.39 9.37 9.68
CA ASP A 86 -3.20 8.79 11.01
C ASP A 86 -4.35 7.82 11.35
N THR A 87 -5.58 8.22 11.02
CA THR A 87 -6.76 7.39 11.21
C THR A 87 -6.74 6.16 10.30
N VAL A 88 -6.34 6.32 9.03
CA VAL A 88 -6.19 5.19 8.10
C VAL A 88 -5.16 4.19 8.63
N LEU A 89 -4.01 4.67 9.11
CA LEU A 89 -2.98 3.80 9.70
C LEU A 89 -3.48 3.05 10.94
N ALA A 90 -4.17 3.75 11.85
CA ALA A 90 -4.72 3.13 13.06
C ALA A 90 -5.78 2.06 12.76
N MET A 91 -6.57 2.24 11.70
CA MET A 91 -7.60 1.28 11.29
C MET A 91 -7.01 0.10 10.51
N THR A 92 -6.05 0.35 9.63
CA THR A 92 -5.51 -0.67 8.73
C THR A 92 -4.46 -1.55 9.39
N ALA A 93 -3.70 -1.05 10.38
CA ALA A 93 -2.72 -1.85 11.11
C ALA A 93 -3.28 -3.19 11.67
N PRO A 94 -4.35 -3.21 12.48
CA PRO A 94 -4.90 -4.47 12.98
C PRO A 94 -5.51 -5.36 11.87
N ILE A 95 -5.92 -4.76 10.74
CA ILE A 95 -6.44 -5.52 9.58
C ILE A 95 -5.27 -6.26 8.91
N PHE A 96 -4.16 -5.59 8.65
CA PHE A 96 -2.96 -6.22 8.09
C PHE A 96 -2.43 -7.34 8.99
N ASP A 97 -2.43 -7.15 10.31
CA ASP A 97 -2.06 -8.21 11.26
C ASP A 97 -2.97 -9.44 11.15
N ALA A 98 -4.28 -9.23 11.04
CA ALA A 98 -5.26 -10.31 10.89
C ALA A 98 -5.12 -11.05 9.55
N VAL A 99 -4.89 -10.30 8.47
CA VAL A 99 -4.63 -10.85 7.13
C VAL A 99 -3.35 -11.67 7.13
N TYR A 100 -2.28 -11.17 7.74
CA TYR A 100 -1.02 -11.89 7.89
C TYR A 100 -1.21 -13.20 8.63
N GLU A 101 -1.87 -13.21 9.79
CA GLU A 101 -2.11 -14.45 10.53
C GLU A 101 -3.02 -15.44 9.79
N HIS A 102 -4.01 -14.94 9.04
CA HIS A 102 -4.86 -15.78 8.20
C HIS A 102 -4.05 -16.49 7.10
N MET A 103 -3.24 -15.73 6.36
CA MET A 103 -2.41 -16.28 5.27
C MET A 103 -1.29 -17.17 5.80
N ARG A 104 -0.68 -16.79 6.93
CA ARG A 104 0.31 -17.63 7.62
C ARG A 104 -0.28 -18.99 7.97
N ARG A 105 -1.52 -19.04 8.46
CA ARG A 105 -2.21 -20.32 8.72
C ARG A 105 -2.45 -21.12 7.44
N ALA A 106 -2.84 -20.47 6.34
CA ALA A 106 -3.01 -21.15 5.06
C ALA A 106 -1.69 -21.76 4.54
N VAL A 107 -0.60 -21.00 4.61
CA VAL A 107 0.76 -21.44 4.24
C VAL A 107 1.22 -22.61 5.12
N LEU A 108 1.03 -22.52 6.45
CA LEU A 108 1.44 -23.58 7.38
C LEU A 108 0.56 -24.84 7.32
N SER A 109 -0.69 -24.71 6.89
CA SER A 109 -1.63 -25.84 6.81
C SER A 109 -1.67 -26.53 5.43
N GLY A 110 -0.94 -26.01 4.45
CA GLY A 110 -0.93 -26.54 3.07
C GLY A 110 -2.31 -26.48 2.39
N ARG A 111 -3.22 -25.66 2.90
CA ARG A 111 -4.60 -25.55 2.46
C ARG A 111 -4.81 -24.11 1.99
N SER A 112 -5.20 -23.92 0.73
CA SER A 112 -5.58 -22.60 0.24
C SER A 112 -6.66 -22.00 1.15
N PRO A 113 -6.57 -20.70 1.49
CA PRO A 113 -7.63 -20.04 2.23
C PRO A 113 -8.92 -20.10 1.39
N ALA A 114 -10.04 -20.30 2.08
CA ALA A 114 -11.35 -20.62 1.50
C ALA A 114 -12.10 -19.38 1.03
#